data_AF-A0A928LFB8-F1
#
_entry.id   AF-A0A928LFB8-F1
#
_cell.length_a   1.000
_cell.length_b   1.000
_cell.length_c   1.000
_cell.angle_alpha   90.00
_cell.angle_beta   90.00
_cell.angle_gamma   90.00
#
_symmetry.space_group_name_H-M   'P 1'
#
loop_
_entity.id
_entity.type
_entity.pdbx_description
1 polymer ?
#
loop_
_entity_poly.entity_id
_entity_poly.type
_entity_poly.pdbx_seq_one_letter_code
_entity_poly.pdbx_strand_id
1 'polypeptide(L)'
;MPDYLSAMPDFDDNNRFNVTLNGTNAEKEIRFTAVDSANSFDFSEEMTKLADGYMKDDFYQPDMTVTEYTLTPQIKETVANHPVEMSFVWDSEQYPDTKIKLGSGFSGYGSSDGGRTLAINGRKPIGQSFTLFAIGQPVETLPEFSLVSKGVPLEGHVEITTRQTTLKDYLLEMVQFQDIFQNMSDSDIYNILLTSGIKYASYGSLIDFFWQSNEIMAWFVYDITVPAGGRVENTVTAPLWPDIIMKTTPYQYEYTYLLSPARQWADFREIEININTPFYMLNSSLQGIEKTEKGFEYTADGLPQGEMTFTLCADENPSSEVNTAYLWFFLIPVLAIAGPVAALIILLKRMNK
;
A
#
# COMPACT_ATOMS: atom_id res chain seq x y z
N MET A 1 22.57 10.49 9.29
CA MET A 1 21.63 9.95 8.28
C MET A 1 20.32 10.67 8.47
N PRO A 2 19.61 11.05 7.40
CA PRO A 2 18.26 11.56 7.53
C PRO A 2 17.41 10.45 8.15
N ASP A 3 16.65 10.80 9.20
CA ASP A 3 15.72 9.88 9.86
C ASP A 3 14.46 9.76 8.99
N TYR A 4 14.52 8.86 8.01
CA TYR A 4 13.39 8.52 7.14
C TYR A 4 12.42 7.51 7.80
N LEU A 5 12.65 7.13 9.06
CA LEU A 5 11.99 6.00 9.73
C LEU A 5 10.96 6.41 10.79
N SER A 6 10.51 7.67 10.80
CA SER A 6 9.51 8.18 11.75
C SER A 6 8.16 8.48 11.09
N ALA A 7 7.13 8.65 11.93
CA ALA A 7 5.72 8.86 11.62
C ALA A 7 5.44 9.91 10.52
N MET A 8 4.18 10.00 10.08
CA MET A 8 3.76 11.05 9.15
C MET A 8 4.31 12.42 9.57
N PRO A 9 4.85 13.20 8.63
CA PRO A 9 5.51 14.45 8.97
C PRO A 9 4.51 15.45 9.56
N ASP A 10 5.01 16.33 10.43
CA ASP A 10 4.28 17.50 10.85
C ASP A 10 4.21 18.51 9.69
N PHE A 11 3.05 18.55 9.06
CA PHE A 11 2.78 19.40 7.91
C PHE A 11 2.65 20.89 8.24
N ASP A 12 2.53 21.25 9.53
CA ASP A 12 2.51 22.63 9.99
C ASP A 12 3.92 23.24 10.10
N ASP A 13 4.99 22.43 9.95
CA ASP A 13 6.36 22.92 9.90
C ASP A 13 6.63 23.67 8.58
N ASN A 14 6.39 24.98 8.59
CA ASN A 14 6.65 25.86 7.45
C ASN A 14 8.14 25.96 7.06
N ASN A 15 9.09 25.35 7.79
CA ASN A 15 10.46 25.21 7.28
C ASN A 15 10.59 24.03 6.29
N ARG A 16 9.65 23.09 6.34
CA ARG A 16 9.66 21.85 5.56
C ARG A 16 8.51 21.79 4.56
N PHE A 17 7.37 22.40 4.86
CA PHE A 17 6.14 22.36 4.07
C PHE A 17 5.60 23.79 3.89
N ASN A 18 6.06 24.51 2.87
CA ASN A 18 5.67 25.91 2.67
C ASN A 18 5.40 26.24 1.20
N VAL A 19 4.54 27.23 1.00
CA VAL A 19 4.26 27.86 -0.27
C VAL A 19 4.35 29.36 -0.07
N THR A 20 5.13 30.04 -0.91
CA THR A 20 5.20 31.50 -0.89
C THR A 20 4.92 32.09 -2.27
N LEU A 21 4.18 33.19 -2.29
CA LEU A 21 3.89 34.00 -3.47
C LEU A 21 4.57 35.36 -3.30
N ASN A 22 5.52 35.67 -4.18
CA ASN A 22 6.38 36.85 -4.07
C ASN A 22 7.03 36.98 -2.68
N GLY A 23 7.53 35.87 -2.14
CA GLY A 23 8.18 35.78 -0.82
C GLY A 23 7.25 35.90 0.39
N THR A 24 5.92 36.00 0.19
CA THR A 24 4.94 36.00 1.28
C THR A 24 4.28 34.63 1.39
N ASN A 25 4.12 34.10 2.60
CA ASN A 25 3.43 32.81 2.80
C ASN A 25 2.01 32.86 2.21
N ALA A 26 1.68 31.85 1.41
CA ALA A 26 0.33 31.63 0.91
C ALA A 26 -0.46 30.78 1.91
N GLU A 27 -1.76 31.01 1.95
CA GLU A 27 -2.68 30.05 2.55
C GLU A 27 -2.71 28.80 1.67
N LYS A 28 -2.55 27.64 2.30
CA LYS A 28 -2.53 26.35 1.62
C LYS A 28 -3.38 25.34 2.39
N GLU A 29 -4.08 24.51 1.64
CA GLU A 29 -4.69 23.29 2.14
C GLU A 29 -3.78 22.11 1.79
N ILE A 30 -3.67 21.13 2.68
CA ILE A 30 -2.98 19.88 2.38
C ILE A 30 -4.02 18.79 2.18
N ARG A 31 -3.97 18.18 1.00
CA ARG A 31 -4.85 17.09 0.58
C ARG A 31 -4.06 15.82 0.37
N PHE A 32 -4.72 14.68 0.53
CA PHE A 32 -4.06 13.38 0.42
C PHE A 32 -4.80 12.46 -0.56
N THR A 33 -4.03 11.76 -1.40
CA THR A 33 -4.57 10.77 -2.35
C THR A 33 -3.78 9.47 -2.27
N ALA A 34 -4.40 8.37 -2.68
CA ALA A 34 -3.73 7.09 -2.79
C ALA A 34 -2.85 7.01 -4.05
N VAL A 35 -1.67 6.43 -3.92
CA VAL A 35 -0.72 6.18 -5.01
C VAL A 35 -0.64 4.69 -5.27
N ASP A 36 -0.71 4.29 -6.53
CA ASP A 36 -0.45 2.90 -6.91
C ASP A 36 1.07 2.70 -7.05
N SER A 37 1.68 2.05 -6.06
CA SER A 37 3.13 1.82 -6.04
C SER A 37 3.64 0.95 -7.20
N ALA A 38 2.75 0.23 -7.91
CA ALA A 38 3.11 -0.61 -9.05
C ALA A 38 3.14 0.15 -10.38
N ASN A 39 2.55 1.35 -10.44
CA ASN A 39 2.40 2.13 -11.67
C ASN A 39 3.24 3.41 -11.64
N SER A 40 3.70 3.83 -12.81
CA SER A 40 4.31 5.15 -12.97
C SER A 40 3.25 6.24 -12.75
N PHE A 41 3.66 7.37 -12.16
CA PHE A 41 2.80 8.54 -12.01
C PHE A 41 2.17 8.95 -13.36
N ASP A 42 0.84 9.10 -13.38
CA ASP A 42 0.10 9.67 -14.51
C ASP A 42 -0.72 10.87 -14.03
N PHE A 43 -0.39 12.06 -14.53
CA PHE A 43 -1.05 13.29 -14.09
C PHE A 43 -2.59 13.25 -14.24
N SER A 44 -3.11 12.70 -15.35
CA SER A 44 -4.55 12.71 -15.60
C SER A 44 -5.27 11.77 -14.66
N GLU A 45 -4.71 10.59 -14.40
CA GLU A 45 -5.25 9.63 -13.43
C GLU A 45 -5.17 10.18 -12.01
N GLU A 46 -4.01 10.68 -11.59
CA GLU A 46 -3.80 11.17 -10.24
C GLU A 46 -4.72 12.35 -9.90
N MET A 47 -5.00 13.21 -10.88
CA MET A 47 -5.92 14.33 -10.66
C MET A 47 -7.38 13.92 -10.46
N THR A 48 -7.78 12.73 -10.93
CA THR A 48 -9.12 12.21 -10.63
C THR A 48 -9.31 11.80 -9.17
N LYS A 49 -8.20 11.55 -8.45
CA LYS A 49 -8.21 11.15 -7.04
C LYS A 49 -8.30 12.34 -6.09
N LEU A 50 -7.92 13.54 -6.55
CA LEU A 50 -8.03 14.78 -5.79
C LEU A 50 -9.47 15.31 -5.85
N ALA A 51 -10.38 14.60 -5.19
CA ALA A 51 -11.82 14.88 -5.23
C ALA A 51 -12.27 15.68 -4.00
N ASP A 52 -13.20 16.62 -4.20
CA ASP A 52 -13.87 17.28 -3.08
C ASP A 52 -14.98 16.40 -2.51
N GLY A 53 -14.98 16.25 -1.18
CA GLY A 53 -15.92 15.37 -0.49
C GLY A 53 -15.63 13.88 -0.71
N TYR A 54 -16.66 13.05 -0.54
CA TYR A 54 -16.55 11.59 -0.57
C TYR A 54 -16.76 11.05 -1.98
N MET A 55 -15.75 10.34 -2.50
CA MET A 55 -15.79 9.64 -3.79
C MET A 55 -16.83 8.52 -3.81
N LYS A 56 -17.19 8.12 -5.01
CA LYS A 56 -18.22 7.12 -5.29
C LYS A 56 -17.78 6.31 -6.49
N ASP A 57 -18.18 5.04 -6.54
CA ASP A 57 -18.12 4.27 -7.77
C ASP A 57 -19.46 3.56 -8.05
N ASP A 58 -19.48 2.71 -9.07
CA ASP A 58 -20.69 2.00 -9.51
C ASP A 58 -21.34 1.16 -8.39
N PHE A 59 -20.56 0.71 -7.40
CA PHE A 59 -21.06 -0.04 -6.25
C PHE A 59 -20.98 0.78 -4.97
N TYR A 60 -19.80 1.27 -4.59
CA TYR A 60 -19.56 1.88 -3.29
C TYR A 60 -20.05 3.33 -3.23
N GLN A 61 -20.91 3.57 -2.24
CA GLN A 61 -21.44 4.88 -1.90
C GLN A 61 -21.17 5.15 -0.42
N PRO A 62 -20.83 6.39 -0.01
CA PRO A 62 -20.48 6.70 1.38
C PRO A 62 -21.61 6.40 2.38
N ASP A 63 -22.86 6.59 1.96
CA ASP A 63 -24.07 6.35 2.72
C ASP A 63 -24.62 4.91 2.60
N MET A 64 -23.94 4.05 1.83
CA MET A 64 -24.29 2.63 1.72
C MET A 64 -24.28 1.96 3.09
N THR A 65 -25.25 1.09 3.35
CA THR A 65 -25.32 0.36 4.62
C THR A 65 -24.20 -0.66 4.74
N VAL A 66 -23.56 -0.69 5.91
CA VAL A 66 -22.73 -1.79 6.37
C VAL A 66 -23.43 -2.45 7.54
N THR A 67 -23.75 -3.73 7.40
CA THR A 67 -24.33 -4.55 8.46
C THR A 67 -23.24 -5.45 9.04
N GLU A 68 -22.92 -5.24 10.32
CA GLU A 68 -22.05 -6.10 11.10
C GLU A 68 -22.88 -7.18 11.79
N TYR A 69 -22.57 -8.45 11.49
CA TYR A 69 -23.14 -9.62 12.13
C TYR A 69 -22.14 -10.18 13.14
N THR A 70 -22.54 -10.20 14.41
CA THR A 70 -21.83 -10.94 15.47
C THR A 70 -22.48 -12.32 15.59
N LEU A 71 -21.71 -13.35 15.25
CA LEU A 71 -22.15 -14.73 15.13
C LEU A 71 -21.61 -15.54 16.31
N THR A 72 -22.49 -15.94 17.23
CA THR A 72 -22.11 -16.64 18.46
C THR A 72 -22.59 -18.09 18.42
N PRO A 73 -21.68 -19.08 18.30
CA PRO A 73 -22.06 -20.48 18.34
C PRO A 73 -22.62 -20.89 19.71
N GLN A 74 -23.84 -21.41 19.72
CA GLN A 74 -24.50 -22.03 20.87
C GLN A 74 -24.49 -23.55 20.68
N ILE A 75 -23.55 -24.23 21.33
CA ILE A 75 -23.36 -25.68 21.23
C ILE A 75 -23.93 -26.41 22.45
N LYS A 76 -24.60 -27.54 22.23
CA LYS A 76 -25.25 -28.30 23.31
C LYS A 76 -24.29 -29.11 24.17
N GLU A 77 -23.18 -29.57 23.59
CA GLU A 77 -22.22 -30.45 24.24
C GLU A 77 -20.95 -29.73 24.64
N THR A 78 -20.43 -30.02 25.82
CA THR A 78 -19.12 -29.55 26.29
C THR A 78 -18.03 -30.31 25.53
N VAL A 79 -17.68 -29.85 24.34
CA VAL A 79 -16.51 -30.36 23.62
C VAL A 79 -15.27 -29.88 24.36
N ALA A 80 -14.56 -30.79 25.01
CA ALA A 80 -13.40 -30.45 25.83
C ALA A 80 -12.35 -29.65 25.03
N ASN A 81 -12.06 -28.41 25.45
CA ASN A 81 -10.90 -27.57 25.08
C ASN A 81 -10.53 -27.44 23.59
N HIS A 82 -11.43 -27.77 22.65
CA HIS A 82 -11.17 -27.63 21.22
C HIS A 82 -11.92 -26.41 20.67
N PRO A 83 -11.30 -25.65 19.74
CA PRO A 83 -11.98 -24.54 19.10
C PRO A 83 -13.19 -25.04 18.32
N VAL A 84 -14.17 -24.16 18.17
CA VAL A 84 -15.27 -24.32 17.23
C VAL A 84 -14.80 -23.80 15.89
N GLU A 85 -14.91 -24.64 14.88
CA GLU A 85 -14.75 -24.29 13.48
C GLU A 85 -16.12 -23.97 12.91
N MET A 86 -16.27 -22.77 12.32
CA MET A 86 -17.48 -22.35 11.64
C MET A 86 -17.18 -22.22 10.15
N SER A 87 -18.04 -22.80 9.31
CA SER A 87 -17.98 -22.61 7.87
C SER A 87 -19.35 -22.33 7.27
N PHE A 88 -19.35 -21.63 6.15
CA PHE A 88 -20.54 -21.34 5.36
C PHE A 88 -20.15 -21.09 3.90
N VAL A 89 -21.15 -21.11 3.01
CA VAL A 89 -20.97 -20.75 1.61
C VAL A 89 -21.69 -19.44 1.34
N TRP A 90 -20.97 -18.47 0.77
CA TRP A 90 -21.54 -17.26 0.22
C TRP A 90 -21.66 -17.40 -1.30
N ASP A 91 -22.84 -17.16 -1.86
CA ASP A 91 -23.08 -17.14 -3.30
C ASP A 91 -23.62 -15.77 -3.70
N SER A 92 -22.88 -15.05 -4.54
CA SER A 92 -23.28 -13.72 -4.99
C SER A 92 -24.52 -13.73 -5.89
N GLU A 93 -24.95 -14.88 -6.44
CA GLU A 93 -26.28 -14.95 -7.09
C GLU A 93 -27.43 -14.83 -6.09
N GLN A 94 -27.22 -15.33 -4.87
CA GLN A 94 -28.21 -15.17 -3.80
C GLN A 94 -28.18 -13.76 -3.22
N TYR A 95 -27.02 -13.10 -3.27
CA TYR A 95 -26.79 -11.76 -2.72
C TYR A 95 -26.12 -10.82 -3.74
N PRO A 96 -26.80 -10.48 -4.86
CA PRO A 96 -26.18 -9.78 -5.99
C PRO A 96 -25.73 -8.35 -5.67
N ASP A 97 -26.41 -7.71 -4.72
CA ASP A 97 -26.16 -6.31 -4.32
C ASP A 97 -25.43 -6.20 -2.98
N THR A 98 -24.73 -7.28 -2.58
CA THR A 98 -24.04 -7.36 -1.29
C THR A 98 -22.65 -7.95 -1.45
N LYS A 99 -21.66 -7.23 -0.93
CA LYS A 99 -20.30 -7.73 -0.74
C LYS A 99 -20.04 -7.99 0.74
N ILE A 100 -19.06 -8.84 1.04
CA ILE A 100 -18.72 -9.21 2.41
C ILE A 100 -17.26 -8.91 2.74
N LYS A 101 -17.01 -8.55 4.00
CA LYS A 101 -15.67 -8.56 4.61
C LYS A 101 -15.67 -9.54 5.77
N LEU A 102 -14.65 -10.40 5.80
CA LEU A 102 -14.39 -11.30 6.91
C LEU A 102 -13.79 -10.51 8.08
N GLY A 103 -14.46 -10.57 9.23
CA GLY A 103 -13.98 -10.01 10.48
C GLY A 103 -13.30 -11.05 11.37
N SER A 104 -13.29 -10.78 12.68
CA SER A 104 -12.64 -11.63 13.68
C SER A 104 -13.13 -13.08 13.62
N GLY A 105 -12.22 -14.04 13.57
CA GLY A 105 -12.50 -15.48 13.67
C GLY A 105 -12.53 -16.23 12.36
N PHE A 106 -12.74 -15.56 11.23
CA PHE A 106 -12.57 -16.16 9.91
C PHE A 106 -11.10 -16.08 9.49
N SER A 107 -10.59 -17.18 8.94
CA SER A 107 -9.15 -17.33 8.66
C SER A 107 -8.84 -17.81 7.24
N GLY A 108 -9.87 -18.14 6.46
CA GLY A 108 -9.67 -18.56 5.09
C GLY A 108 -10.96 -18.64 4.30
N TYR A 109 -10.80 -18.58 2.99
CA TYR A 109 -11.85 -18.84 2.03
C TYR A 109 -11.27 -19.63 0.86
N GLY A 110 -12.05 -20.55 0.33
CA GLY A 110 -11.87 -21.08 -1.02
C GLY A 110 -12.83 -20.36 -1.95
N SER A 111 -12.44 -20.12 -3.19
CA SER A 111 -13.34 -19.56 -4.19
C SER A 111 -13.47 -20.47 -5.40
N SER A 112 -14.66 -20.47 -5.99
CA SER A 112 -14.98 -21.05 -7.28
C SER A 112 -15.73 -20.03 -8.15
N ASP A 113 -15.89 -20.36 -9.43
CA ASP A 113 -16.68 -19.58 -10.38
C ASP A 113 -16.24 -18.10 -10.47
N GLY A 114 -14.91 -17.87 -10.42
CA GLY A 114 -14.33 -16.53 -10.57
C GLY A 114 -14.66 -15.56 -9.43
N GLY A 115 -14.94 -16.06 -8.21
CA GLY A 115 -15.29 -15.22 -7.07
C GLY A 115 -16.78 -15.15 -6.73
N ARG A 116 -17.64 -15.81 -7.54
CA ARG A 116 -19.10 -15.87 -7.32
C ARG A 116 -19.45 -16.64 -6.05
N THR A 117 -18.80 -17.79 -5.86
CA THR A 117 -19.03 -18.65 -4.70
C THR A 117 -17.79 -18.68 -3.82
N LEU A 118 -17.99 -18.46 -2.52
CA LEU A 118 -16.95 -18.43 -1.50
C LEU A 118 -17.28 -19.46 -0.41
N ALA A 119 -16.43 -20.46 -0.25
CA ALA A 119 -16.47 -21.39 0.87
C ALA A 119 -15.59 -20.84 2.00
N ILE A 120 -16.21 -20.28 3.03
CA ILE A 120 -15.54 -19.54 4.09
C ILE A 120 -15.39 -20.43 5.31
N ASN A 121 -14.25 -20.34 5.98
CA ASN A 121 -14.04 -21.01 7.25
C ASN A 121 -13.29 -20.13 8.26
N GLY A 122 -13.51 -20.47 9.52
CA GLY A 122 -12.89 -19.80 10.64
C GLY A 122 -12.87 -20.69 11.85
N ARG A 123 -12.07 -20.31 12.85
CA ARG A 123 -12.05 -20.99 14.14
C ARG A 123 -11.89 -20.01 15.29
N LYS A 124 -12.59 -20.27 16.37
CA LYS A 124 -12.50 -19.52 17.63
C LYS A 124 -12.59 -20.47 18.81
N PRO A 125 -12.02 -20.11 19.97
CA PRO A 125 -12.34 -20.77 21.23
C PRO A 125 -13.87 -20.81 21.46
N ILE A 126 -14.35 -21.85 22.14
CA ILE A 126 -15.77 -21.98 22.52
C ILE A 126 -16.22 -20.73 23.31
N GLY A 127 -17.42 -20.23 23.02
CA GLY A 127 -17.99 -19.06 23.67
C GLY A 127 -17.51 -17.71 23.13
N GLN A 128 -16.61 -17.70 22.14
CA GLN A 128 -16.26 -16.48 21.41
C GLN A 128 -17.07 -16.35 20.12
N SER A 129 -17.35 -15.11 19.76
CA SER A 129 -18.10 -14.76 18.55
C SER A 129 -17.18 -14.56 17.34
N PHE A 130 -17.76 -14.78 16.17
CA PHE A 130 -17.20 -14.40 14.88
C PHE A 130 -17.84 -13.09 14.42
N THR A 131 -17.16 -12.35 13.54
CA THR A 131 -17.69 -11.13 12.94
C THR A 131 -17.70 -11.25 11.42
N LEU A 132 -18.84 -10.96 10.81
CA LEU A 132 -19.02 -10.86 9.36
C LEU A 132 -19.61 -9.49 9.04
N PHE A 133 -19.05 -8.79 8.06
CA PHE A 133 -19.62 -7.53 7.57
C PHE A 133 -20.24 -7.76 6.20
N ALA A 134 -21.45 -7.26 5.99
CA ALA A 134 -22.11 -7.16 4.69
C ALA A 134 -22.22 -5.68 4.29
N ILE A 135 -21.80 -5.36 3.07
CA ILE A 135 -21.77 -4.01 2.50
C ILE A 135 -22.72 -3.98 1.32
N GLY A 136 -23.67 -3.05 1.31
CA GLY A 136 -24.73 -2.97 0.30
C GLY A 136 -26.09 -3.27 0.89
N GLN A 137 -26.89 -4.08 0.19
CA GLN A 137 -28.21 -4.47 0.68
C GLN A 137 -28.08 -5.31 1.95
N PRO A 138 -28.85 -5.00 3.02
CA PRO A 138 -28.90 -5.84 4.22
C PRO A 138 -29.35 -7.26 3.87
N VAL A 139 -28.65 -8.26 4.42
CA VAL A 139 -29.02 -9.66 4.20
C VAL A 139 -30.05 -10.09 5.24
N GLU A 140 -31.27 -10.36 4.77
CA GLU A 140 -32.40 -10.77 5.62
C GLU A 140 -32.21 -12.18 6.20
N THR A 141 -31.64 -13.09 5.40
CA THR A 141 -31.39 -14.48 5.80
C THR A 141 -29.95 -14.85 5.46
N LEU A 142 -29.12 -15.06 6.48
CA LEU A 142 -27.74 -15.52 6.29
C LEU A 142 -27.71 -16.98 5.80
N PRO A 143 -26.63 -17.40 5.12
CA PRO A 143 -26.40 -18.81 4.81
C PRO A 143 -26.43 -19.70 6.05
N GLU A 144 -26.70 -20.99 5.84
CA GLU A 144 -26.56 -21.98 6.90
C GLU A 144 -25.10 -22.12 7.34
N PHE A 145 -24.89 -22.14 8.66
CA PHE A 145 -23.57 -22.32 9.26
C PHE A 145 -23.34 -23.76 9.67
N SER A 146 -22.23 -24.34 9.23
CA SER A 146 -21.72 -25.62 9.72
C SER A 146 -20.80 -25.39 10.91
N LEU A 147 -21.08 -26.08 12.03
CA LEU A 147 -20.27 -26.05 13.24
C LEU A 147 -19.55 -27.39 13.42
N VAL A 148 -18.23 -27.35 13.54
CA VAL A 148 -17.38 -28.53 13.62
C VAL A 148 -16.35 -28.35 14.74
N SER A 149 -15.95 -29.43 15.39
CA SER A 149 -14.71 -29.45 16.18
C SER A 149 -13.93 -30.73 15.89
N LYS A 150 -12.65 -30.60 15.51
CA LYS A 150 -11.79 -31.73 15.13
C LYS A 150 -12.42 -32.65 14.06
N GLY A 151 -13.11 -32.07 13.07
CA GLY A 151 -13.78 -32.83 12.02
C GLY A 151 -15.07 -33.54 12.45
N VAL A 152 -15.54 -33.33 13.68
CA VAL A 152 -16.82 -33.86 14.18
C VAL A 152 -17.89 -32.75 14.13
N PRO A 153 -19.03 -32.94 13.45
CA PRO A 153 -20.14 -32.01 13.47
C PRO A 153 -20.67 -31.79 14.89
N LEU A 154 -21.01 -30.55 15.22
CA LEU A 154 -21.57 -30.17 16.51
C LEU A 154 -23.07 -29.91 16.39
N GLU A 155 -23.85 -30.41 17.35
CA GLU A 155 -25.23 -29.96 17.50
C GLU A 155 -25.28 -28.59 18.18
N GLY A 156 -25.88 -27.62 17.48
CA GLY A 156 -26.00 -26.26 17.96
C GLY A 156 -26.72 -25.36 16.96
N HIS A 157 -26.74 -24.08 17.29
CA HIS A 157 -27.18 -23.03 16.37
C HIS A 157 -26.25 -21.81 16.55
N VAL A 158 -26.38 -20.84 15.65
CA VAL A 158 -25.65 -19.57 15.74
C VAL A 158 -26.64 -18.50 16.17
N GLU A 159 -26.39 -17.88 17.32
CA GLU A 159 -27.07 -16.65 17.69
C GLU A 159 -26.45 -15.49 16.92
N ILE A 160 -27.32 -14.67 16.32
CA ILE A 160 -26.92 -13.57 15.45
C ILE A 160 -27.39 -12.27 16.11
N THR A 161 -26.47 -11.34 16.33
CA THR A 161 -26.79 -9.95 16.63
C THR A 161 -26.23 -9.04 15.54
N THR A 162 -26.92 -7.93 15.29
CA THR A 162 -26.61 -7.04 14.17
C THR A 162 -26.40 -5.61 14.63
N ARG A 163 -25.42 -4.93 14.04
CA ARG A 163 -25.20 -3.48 14.13
C ARG A 163 -25.14 -2.91 12.72
N GLN A 164 -25.78 -1.77 12.48
CA GLN A 164 -25.73 -1.08 11.19
C GLN A 164 -24.99 0.24 11.31
N THR A 165 -24.24 0.56 10.28
CA THR A 165 -23.55 1.84 10.09
C THR A 165 -23.50 2.19 8.60
N THR A 166 -22.93 3.34 8.25
CA THR A 166 -22.66 3.70 6.85
C THR A 166 -21.27 3.21 6.43
N LEU A 167 -21.05 3.01 5.13
CA LEU A 167 -19.74 2.63 4.59
C LEU A 167 -18.67 3.65 4.99
N LYS A 168 -18.99 4.94 4.92
CA LYS A 168 -18.09 6.00 5.34
C LYS A 168 -17.69 5.85 6.81
N ASP A 169 -18.66 5.76 7.71
CA ASP A 169 -18.37 5.67 9.15
C ASP A 169 -17.61 4.37 9.47
N TYR A 170 -17.97 3.25 8.82
CA TYR A 170 -17.25 1.99 8.94
C TYR A 170 -15.77 2.10 8.57
N LEU A 171 -15.46 2.72 7.42
CA LEU A 171 -14.10 2.90 6.95
C LEU A 171 -13.27 3.81 7.86
N LEU A 172 -13.85 4.91 8.34
CA LEU A 172 -13.20 5.81 9.28
C LEU A 172 -12.93 5.13 10.64
N GLU A 173 -13.89 4.36 11.16
CA GLU A 173 -13.73 3.57 12.40
C GLU A 173 -12.57 2.57 12.30
N MET A 174 -12.32 1.97 11.13
CA MET A 174 -11.25 0.99 10.92
C MET A 174 -9.84 1.57 11.13
N VAL A 175 -9.66 2.87 10.88
CA VAL A 175 -8.33 3.50 10.88
C VAL A 175 -8.14 4.58 11.94
N GLN A 176 -9.17 4.85 12.77
CA GLN A 176 -9.16 5.90 13.79
C GLN A 176 -7.97 5.88 14.77
N PHE A 177 -7.34 4.71 14.97
CA PHE A 177 -6.19 4.54 15.87
C PHE A 177 -4.84 4.58 15.16
N GLN A 178 -4.81 4.81 13.86
CA GLN A 178 -3.58 4.84 13.07
C GLN A 178 -3.09 6.28 12.94
N ASP A 179 -1.90 6.55 13.46
CA ASP A 179 -1.31 7.90 13.49
C ASP A 179 -1.17 8.52 12.09
N ILE A 180 -1.02 7.70 11.05
CA ILE A 180 -0.86 8.18 9.67
C ILE A 180 -2.07 8.96 9.14
N PHE A 181 -3.26 8.80 9.73
CA PHE A 181 -4.48 9.47 9.26
C PHE A 181 -4.88 10.68 10.14
N GLN A 182 -4.19 10.93 11.26
CA GLN A 182 -4.63 11.95 12.24
C GLN A 182 -4.67 13.39 11.68
N ASN A 183 -3.86 13.68 10.65
CA ASN A 183 -3.77 15.00 10.03
C ASN A 183 -4.51 15.10 8.69
N MET A 184 -5.34 14.11 8.35
CA MET A 184 -6.10 14.08 7.10
C MET A 184 -7.56 14.44 7.33
N SER A 185 -8.20 15.01 6.31
CA SER A 185 -9.66 15.16 6.31
C SER A 185 -10.35 13.79 6.21
N ASP A 186 -11.54 13.65 6.81
CA ASP A 186 -12.35 12.43 6.69
C ASP A 186 -12.61 12.04 5.23
N SER A 187 -12.77 13.02 4.34
CA SER A 187 -12.94 12.78 2.90
C SER A 187 -11.68 12.18 2.27
N ASP A 188 -10.49 12.69 2.60
CA ASP A 188 -9.25 12.15 2.05
C ASP A 188 -9.00 10.74 2.58
N ILE A 189 -9.22 10.50 3.88
CA ILE A 189 -9.14 9.16 4.47
C ILE A 189 -10.08 8.21 3.73
N TYR A 190 -11.37 8.58 3.59
CA TYR A 190 -12.34 7.75 2.89
C TYR A 190 -11.96 7.50 1.42
N ASN A 191 -11.50 8.52 0.70
CA ASN A 191 -11.15 8.43 -0.72
C ASN A 191 -9.92 7.56 -0.93
N ILE A 192 -8.90 7.70 -0.05
CA ILE A 192 -7.77 6.79 0.04
C ILE A 192 -8.33 5.39 0.27
N LEU A 193 -9.16 5.21 1.31
CA LEU A 193 -9.79 3.94 1.72
C LEU A 193 -10.55 3.21 0.59
N LEU A 194 -11.22 3.97 -0.27
CA LEU A 194 -11.95 3.45 -1.41
C LEU A 194 -10.99 3.09 -2.58
N THR A 195 -10.02 3.94 -2.87
CA THR A 195 -9.22 3.85 -4.11
C THR A 195 -8.12 2.80 -4.07
N SER A 196 -7.37 2.62 -2.98
CA SER A 196 -6.30 1.60 -2.94
C SER A 196 -6.64 0.31 -2.20
N GLY A 197 -7.59 0.31 -1.25
CA GLY A 197 -7.94 -0.90 -0.51
C GLY A 197 -9.06 -1.67 -1.17
N ILE A 198 -10.16 -1.00 -1.52
CA ILE A 198 -11.34 -1.71 -2.04
C ILE A 198 -11.16 -2.12 -3.51
N LYS A 199 -10.56 -1.26 -4.34
CA LYS A 199 -10.43 -1.48 -5.78
C LYS A 199 -9.50 -2.65 -6.12
N TYR A 200 -8.43 -2.85 -5.34
CA TYR A 200 -7.40 -3.87 -5.62
C TYR A 200 -7.61 -5.19 -4.86
N ALA A 201 -8.43 -5.19 -3.80
CA ALA A 201 -8.59 -6.35 -2.93
C ALA A 201 -10.01 -6.91 -2.90
N SER A 202 -10.83 -6.55 -3.89
CA SER A 202 -12.11 -7.25 -4.13
C SER A 202 -11.90 -8.48 -5.01
N TYR A 203 -12.30 -9.65 -4.51
CA TYR A 203 -12.36 -10.90 -5.27
C TYR A 203 -13.81 -11.38 -5.33
N GLY A 204 -14.50 -11.04 -6.41
CA GLY A 204 -15.95 -11.24 -6.53
C GLY A 204 -16.70 -10.51 -5.43
N SER A 205 -17.39 -11.26 -4.57
CA SER A 205 -18.15 -10.69 -3.44
C SER A 205 -17.32 -10.48 -2.16
N LEU A 206 -16.07 -10.93 -2.10
CA LEU A 206 -15.19 -10.70 -0.95
C LEU A 206 -14.45 -9.38 -1.09
N ILE A 207 -14.39 -8.61 -0.01
CA ILE A 207 -13.51 -7.45 0.11
C ILE A 207 -12.46 -7.78 1.17
N ASP A 208 -11.20 -7.72 0.78
CA ASP A 208 -10.10 -7.58 1.72
C ASP A 208 -9.66 -6.11 1.77
N PHE A 209 -9.13 -5.66 2.89
CA PHE A 209 -8.66 -4.29 3.02
C PHE A 209 -7.16 -4.34 3.31
N PHE A 210 -6.36 -4.10 2.29
CA PHE A 210 -4.93 -3.93 2.42
C PHE A 210 -4.55 -2.47 2.23
N TRP A 211 -3.73 -1.95 3.14
CA TRP A 211 -3.16 -0.61 3.09
C TRP A 211 -1.67 -0.76 3.30
N GLN A 212 -0.87 -0.16 2.43
CA GLN A 212 0.54 0.05 2.71
C GLN A 212 0.79 1.56 2.86
N SER A 213 1.49 1.95 3.92
CA SER A 213 1.71 3.38 4.26
C SER A 213 2.57 4.14 3.25
N ASN A 214 3.24 3.43 2.33
CA ASN A 214 4.03 3.97 1.22
C ASN A 214 3.18 4.37 -0.01
N GLU A 215 1.86 4.39 0.12
CA GLU A 215 0.91 4.59 -0.99
C GLU A 215 0.08 5.88 -0.81
N ILE A 216 0.63 6.92 -0.17
CA ILE A 216 -0.08 8.19 0.05
C ILE A 216 0.75 9.36 -0.49
N MET A 217 0.13 10.18 -1.35
CA MET A 217 0.68 11.42 -1.87
C MET A 217 0.01 12.61 -1.21
N ALA A 218 0.82 13.57 -0.75
CA ALA A 218 0.37 14.84 -0.22
C ALA A 218 0.40 15.92 -1.31
N TRP A 219 -0.67 16.71 -1.38
CA TRP A 219 -0.85 17.81 -2.33
C TRP A 219 -0.98 19.12 -1.58
N PHE A 220 -0.23 20.13 -2.01
CA PHE A 220 -0.44 21.50 -1.52
C PHE A 220 -1.37 22.19 -2.49
N VAL A 221 -2.58 22.51 -2.03
CA VAL A 221 -3.62 23.18 -2.80
C VAL A 221 -3.68 24.64 -2.35
N TYR A 222 -3.49 25.57 -3.29
CA TYR A 222 -3.46 27.01 -3.02
C TYR A 222 -3.77 27.80 -4.27
N ASP A 223 -4.26 29.03 -4.08
CA ASP A 223 -4.60 29.93 -5.17
C ASP A 223 -3.43 30.84 -5.56
N ILE A 224 -3.21 31.00 -6.86
CA ILE A 224 -2.26 31.98 -7.41
C ILE A 224 -3.05 32.98 -8.27
N THR A 225 -3.00 34.26 -7.89
CA THR A 225 -3.54 35.35 -8.72
C THR A 225 -2.42 36.01 -9.51
N VAL A 226 -2.40 35.81 -10.83
CA VAL A 226 -1.43 36.46 -11.72
C VAL A 226 -2.10 37.66 -12.41
N PRO A 227 -1.61 38.89 -12.21
CA PRO A 227 -2.14 40.07 -12.90
C PRO A 227 -1.96 39.94 -14.42
N ALA A 228 -2.86 40.56 -15.20
CA ALA A 228 -2.76 40.57 -16.67
C ALA A 228 -1.41 41.18 -17.12
N GLY A 229 -0.63 40.41 -17.90
CA GLY A 229 0.72 40.78 -18.33
C GLY A 229 1.76 40.87 -17.19
N GLY A 230 1.38 40.47 -15.98
CA GLY A 230 2.24 40.45 -14.80
C GLY A 230 2.98 39.14 -14.62
N ARG A 231 3.63 39.02 -13.46
CA ARG A 231 4.33 37.82 -13.01
C ARG A 231 4.12 37.62 -11.52
N VAL A 232 4.18 36.38 -11.07
CA VAL A 232 4.23 35.99 -9.66
C VAL A 232 5.38 35.01 -9.50
N GLU A 233 6.22 35.23 -8.49
CA GLU A 233 7.20 34.25 -8.05
C GLU A 233 6.50 33.26 -7.12
N ASN A 234 6.49 31.98 -7.51
CA ASN A 234 5.91 30.89 -6.72
C ASN A 234 7.03 29.98 -6.23
N THR A 235 7.15 29.82 -4.92
CA THR A 235 8.16 28.98 -4.29
C THR A 235 7.48 27.94 -3.41
N VAL A 236 7.75 26.67 -3.68
CA VAL A 236 7.27 25.53 -2.90
C VAL A 236 8.45 24.85 -2.22
N THR A 237 8.35 24.70 -0.89
CA THR A 237 9.30 23.94 -0.07
C THR A 237 8.59 22.68 0.41
N ALA A 238 9.10 21.53 0.00
CA ALA A 238 8.61 20.22 0.43
C ALA A 238 9.80 19.25 0.59
N PRO A 239 9.76 18.31 1.54
CA PRO A 239 10.74 17.24 1.60
C PRO A 239 10.61 16.31 0.39
N LEU A 240 11.74 15.83 -0.11
CA LEU A 240 11.80 14.76 -1.09
C LEU A 240 12.26 13.49 -0.37
N TRP A 241 11.38 12.50 -0.28
CA TRP A 241 11.68 11.22 0.35
C TRP A 241 12.20 10.22 -0.68
N PRO A 242 13.35 9.57 -0.45
CA PRO A 242 13.86 8.55 -1.33
C PRO A 242 13.29 7.17 -1.03
N ASP A 243 13.28 6.32 -2.05
CA ASP A 243 13.29 4.87 -1.87
C ASP A 243 14.68 4.42 -1.43
N ILE A 244 14.75 3.58 -0.39
CA ILE A 244 16.03 3.14 0.20
C ILE A 244 16.35 1.72 -0.29
N ILE A 245 17.40 1.60 -1.10
CA ILE A 245 17.91 0.31 -1.57
C ILE A 245 18.88 -0.25 -0.54
N MET A 246 18.36 -1.13 0.32
CA MET A 246 19.13 -1.74 1.42
C MET A 246 20.01 -2.92 1.00
N LYS A 247 20.08 -3.24 -0.30
CA LYS A 247 20.84 -4.40 -0.84
C LYS A 247 22.32 -4.08 -1.12
N THR A 248 22.76 -2.86 -0.82
CA THR A 248 24.13 -2.42 -1.03
C THR A 248 24.73 -1.83 0.22
N THR A 249 26.05 -1.87 0.33
CA THR A 249 26.78 -1.14 1.38
C THR A 249 27.72 -0.13 0.72
N PRO A 250 27.53 1.19 0.98
CA PRO A 250 26.41 1.80 1.71
C PRO A 250 25.06 1.70 0.97
N TYR A 251 23.94 1.98 1.66
CA TYR A 251 22.61 2.03 1.03
C TYR A 251 22.55 3.10 -0.06
N GLN A 252 21.78 2.82 -1.11
CA GLN A 252 21.46 3.79 -2.15
C GLN A 252 20.10 4.43 -1.88
N TYR A 253 19.95 5.68 -2.29
CA TYR A 253 18.74 6.49 -2.14
C TYR A 253 18.27 6.90 -3.53
N GLU A 254 17.12 6.38 -3.94
CA GLU A 254 16.50 6.69 -5.23
C GLU A 254 15.44 7.76 -5.05
N TYR A 255 15.54 8.83 -5.83
CA TYR A 255 14.64 9.97 -5.78
C TYR A 255 13.89 10.11 -7.10
N THR A 256 12.62 10.48 -7.02
CA THR A 256 11.79 10.83 -8.16
C THR A 256 11.21 12.23 -7.98
N TYR A 257 11.48 13.12 -8.92
CA TYR A 257 10.86 14.45 -9.01
C TYR A 257 9.93 14.51 -10.23
N LEU A 258 8.67 14.84 -9.97
CA LEU A 258 7.63 14.89 -11.00
C LEU A 258 7.74 16.16 -11.85
N LEU A 259 8.20 16.00 -13.08
CA LEU A 259 8.25 17.02 -14.12
C LEU A 259 7.02 16.98 -15.03
N SER A 260 6.38 15.84 -15.23
CA SER A 260 5.23 15.76 -16.15
C SER A 260 4.04 16.67 -15.81
N PRO A 261 3.72 16.99 -14.53
CA PRO A 261 2.64 17.93 -14.22
C PRO A 261 2.88 19.32 -14.82
N ALA A 262 4.14 19.75 -14.94
CA ALA A 262 4.49 21.02 -15.55
C ALA A 262 4.07 21.11 -17.04
N ARG A 263 3.84 19.99 -17.74
CA ARG A 263 3.39 20.00 -19.14
C ARG A 263 2.04 20.68 -19.36
N GLN A 264 1.27 20.91 -18.29
CA GLN A 264 -0.03 21.58 -18.36
C GLN A 264 0.06 23.10 -18.50
N TRP A 265 1.23 23.72 -18.26
CA TRP A 265 1.40 25.15 -18.52
C TRP A 265 1.57 25.43 -20.01
N ALA A 266 1.20 26.64 -20.42
CA ALA A 266 1.20 27.05 -21.83
C ALA A 266 2.58 27.05 -22.50
N ASP A 267 3.64 27.33 -21.74
CA ASP A 267 5.03 27.37 -22.21
C ASP A 267 5.98 27.14 -21.03
N PHE A 268 7.11 26.47 -21.28
CA PHE A 268 8.20 26.29 -20.31
C PHE A 268 9.49 26.85 -20.91
N ARG A 269 10.06 27.83 -20.22
CA ARG A 269 11.34 28.45 -20.57
C ARG A 269 12.49 27.60 -20.02
N GLU A 270 13.65 28.22 -19.87
CA GLU A 270 14.81 27.62 -19.24
C GLU A 270 14.46 26.98 -17.88
N ILE A 271 14.94 25.77 -17.68
CA ILE A 271 14.87 25.06 -16.41
C ILE A 271 16.27 24.91 -15.86
N GLU A 272 16.42 25.21 -14.58
CA GLU A 272 17.62 24.98 -13.80
C GLU A 272 17.30 24.04 -12.64
N ILE A 273 18.06 22.96 -12.50
CA ILE A 273 17.93 21.99 -11.39
C ILE A 273 19.25 21.90 -10.65
N ASN A 274 19.18 22.17 -9.34
CA ASN A 274 20.32 22.15 -8.43
C ASN A 274 20.13 21.04 -7.39
N ILE A 275 21.00 20.02 -7.41
CA ILE A 275 21.02 18.94 -6.42
C ILE A 275 22.21 19.16 -5.48
N ASN A 276 21.93 19.79 -4.34
CA ASN A 276 22.95 20.06 -3.32
C ASN A 276 23.13 18.82 -2.43
N THR A 277 24.23 18.09 -2.62
CA THR A 277 24.47 16.83 -1.91
C THR A 277 25.96 16.52 -1.78
N PRO A 278 26.40 15.96 -0.64
CA PRO A 278 27.76 15.42 -0.50
C PRO A 278 27.92 14.02 -1.12
N PHE A 279 26.85 13.42 -1.66
CA PHE A 279 26.85 12.05 -2.19
C PHE A 279 27.21 12.00 -3.67
N TYR A 280 27.64 10.82 -4.12
CA TYR A 280 27.83 10.51 -5.53
C TYR A 280 26.48 10.23 -6.18
N MET A 281 26.29 10.75 -7.40
CA MET A 281 25.19 10.36 -8.27
C MET A 281 25.61 9.14 -9.07
N LEU A 282 24.93 8.01 -8.86
CA LEU A 282 25.22 6.75 -9.55
C LEU A 282 24.47 6.62 -10.87
N ASN A 283 23.28 7.20 -10.94
CA ASN A 283 22.41 7.17 -12.10
C ASN A 283 21.51 8.41 -12.11
N SER A 284 21.09 8.83 -13.31
CA SER A 284 20.02 9.80 -13.51
C SER A 284 19.29 9.54 -14.82
N SER A 285 17.99 9.83 -14.86
CA SER A 285 17.21 9.84 -16.09
C SER A 285 17.56 11.02 -17.01
N LEU A 286 18.15 12.09 -16.48
CA LEU A 286 18.54 13.27 -17.26
C LEU A 286 19.98 13.12 -17.77
N GLN A 287 20.18 13.43 -19.05
CA GLN A 287 21.50 13.50 -19.66
C GLN A 287 22.05 14.92 -19.59
N GLY A 288 23.36 15.06 -19.39
CA GLY A 288 24.02 16.38 -19.34
C GLY A 288 24.02 17.05 -17.98
N ILE A 289 23.79 16.30 -16.90
CA ILE A 289 24.02 16.78 -15.53
C ILE A 289 25.53 17.02 -15.32
N GLU A 290 25.89 18.20 -14.85
CA GLU A 290 27.27 18.60 -14.54
C GLU A 290 27.54 18.51 -13.04
N LYS A 291 28.71 17.99 -12.66
CA LYS A 291 29.15 17.93 -11.26
C LYS A 291 29.78 19.27 -10.86
N THR A 292 29.37 19.82 -9.74
CA THR A 292 29.90 21.07 -9.17
C THR A 292 30.48 20.85 -7.77
N GLU A 293 31.00 21.91 -7.15
CA GLU A 293 31.55 21.82 -5.79
C GLU A 293 30.49 21.47 -4.72
N LYS A 294 29.22 21.80 -4.98
CA LYS A 294 28.10 21.60 -4.03
C LYS A 294 27.25 20.37 -4.33
N GLY A 295 27.47 19.72 -5.47
CA GLY A 295 26.69 18.57 -5.92
C GLY A 295 26.58 18.54 -7.44
N PHE A 296 25.37 18.73 -7.97
CA PHE A 296 25.07 18.58 -9.39
C PHE A 296 24.12 19.67 -9.90
N GLU A 297 24.35 20.10 -11.15
CA GLU A 297 23.59 21.13 -11.83
C GLU A 297 23.13 20.63 -13.21
N TYR A 298 21.93 21.06 -13.61
CA TYR A 298 21.36 20.77 -14.92
C TYR A 298 20.61 21.99 -15.46
N THR A 299 20.86 22.32 -16.71
CA THR A 299 20.17 23.40 -17.42
C THR A 299 19.62 22.88 -18.74
N ALA A 300 18.38 23.26 -19.07
CA ALA A 300 17.77 22.93 -20.36
C ALA A 300 16.84 24.04 -20.85
N ASP A 301 16.80 24.21 -22.17
CA ASP A 301 15.81 25.05 -22.86
C ASP A 301 14.46 24.30 -22.91
N GLY A 302 13.68 24.43 -21.85
CA GLY A 302 12.36 23.83 -21.73
C GLY A 302 12.31 22.57 -20.85
N LEU A 303 11.09 22.03 -20.70
CA LEU A 303 10.83 20.90 -19.82
C LEU A 303 11.36 19.57 -20.40
N PRO A 304 12.16 18.80 -19.63
CA PRO A 304 12.62 17.47 -20.04
C PRO A 304 11.49 16.46 -20.33
N GLN A 305 11.87 15.37 -20.99
CA GLN A 305 10.96 14.24 -21.20
C GLN A 305 10.90 13.30 -19.99
N GLY A 306 9.68 12.94 -19.59
CA GLY A 306 9.43 12.05 -18.45
C GLY A 306 9.68 12.72 -17.09
N GLU A 307 9.68 11.90 -16.04
CA GLU A 307 10.04 12.32 -14.69
C GLU A 307 11.56 12.30 -14.50
N MET A 308 12.04 13.13 -13.56
CA MET A 308 13.44 13.10 -13.17
C MET A 308 13.64 12.05 -12.09
N THR A 309 14.44 11.03 -12.37
CA THR A 309 14.90 10.08 -11.37
C THR A 309 16.41 10.16 -11.22
N PHE A 310 16.91 9.96 -10.01
CA PHE A 310 18.34 9.89 -9.75
C PHE A 310 18.65 9.10 -8.48
N THR A 311 19.81 8.45 -8.47
CA THR A 311 20.25 7.62 -7.34
C THR A 311 21.48 8.25 -6.70
N LEU A 312 21.40 8.50 -5.40
CA LEU A 312 22.51 9.01 -4.59
C LEU A 312 23.09 7.93 -3.69
N CYS A 313 24.41 7.95 -3.52
CA CYS A 313 25.11 7.01 -2.65
C CYS A 313 26.33 7.68 -2.01
N ALA A 314 26.65 7.30 -0.76
CA ALA A 314 27.83 7.80 -0.07
C ALA A 314 29.15 7.30 -0.68
N ASP A 315 29.09 6.25 -1.51
CA ASP A 315 30.22 5.69 -2.25
C ASP A 315 29.88 5.65 -3.75
N GLU A 316 30.85 5.96 -4.61
CA GLU A 316 30.72 5.92 -6.08
C GLU A 316 30.58 4.49 -6.60
N ASN A 317 31.12 3.50 -5.87
CA ASN A 317 31.07 2.09 -6.24
C ASN A 317 30.56 1.25 -5.07
N PRO A 318 29.27 1.35 -4.69
CA PRO A 318 28.75 0.61 -3.55
C PRO A 318 28.83 -0.89 -3.81
N SER A 319 29.21 -1.64 -2.79
CA SER A 319 29.26 -3.11 -2.87
C SER A 319 27.85 -3.68 -2.79
N SER A 320 27.50 -4.61 -3.68
CA SER A 320 26.29 -5.39 -3.55
C SER A 320 26.46 -6.42 -2.42
N GLU A 321 25.50 -6.54 -1.52
CA GLU A 321 25.45 -7.67 -0.61
C GLU A 321 25.13 -8.93 -1.41
N VAL A 322 26.17 -9.71 -1.74
CA VAL A 322 25.97 -11.03 -2.31
C VAL A 322 25.42 -11.91 -1.18
N ASN A 323 24.22 -12.46 -1.36
CA ASN A 323 23.68 -13.44 -0.42
C ASN A 323 24.54 -14.71 -0.48
N THR A 324 25.61 -14.75 0.31
CA THR A 324 26.59 -15.85 0.34
C THR A 324 25.95 -17.15 0.78
N ALA A 325 24.80 -17.14 1.47
CA ALA A 325 24.06 -18.35 1.81
C ALA A 325 23.65 -19.13 0.55
N TYR A 326 23.28 -18.43 -0.53
CA TYR A 326 22.96 -19.06 -1.81
C TYR A 326 24.20 -19.73 -2.45
N LEU A 327 25.39 -19.14 -2.30
CA LEU A 327 26.66 -19.75 -2.77
C LEU A 327 27.00 -21.02 -1.96
N TRP A 328 26.76 -21.03 -0.66
CA TRP A 328 26.95 -22.21 0.18
C TRP A 328 25.95 -23.34 -0.16
N PHE A 329 24.71 -23.01 -0.52
CA PHE A 329 23.71 -23.99 -0.99
C PHE A 329 24.16 -24.76 -2.24
N PHE A 330 24.95 -24.15 -3.14
CA PHE A 330 25.52 -24.82 -4.32
C PHE A 330 26.87 -25.50 -4.07
N LEU A 331 27.69 -24.98 -3.15
CA LEU A 331 29.01 -25.57 -2.83
C LEU A 331 28.91 -26.88 -2.04
N ILE A 332 27.94 -26.99 -1.11
CA ILE A 332 27.79 -28.18 -0.25
C ILE A 332 27.48 -29.46 -1.06
N PRO A 333 26.54 -29.48 -2.03
CA PRO A 333 26.28 -30.66 -2.86
C PRO A 333 27.50 -31.07 -3.69
N VAL A 334 28.24 -30.10 -4.25
CA VAL A 334 29.42 -30.36 -5.09
C VAL A 334 30.55 -31.02 -4.27
N LEU A 335 30.80 -30.51 -3.06
CA LEU A 335 31.78 -31.11 -2.14
C LEU A 335 31.32 -32.48 -1.62
N ALA A 336 30.02 -32.66 -1.38
CA ALA A 336 29.43 -33.93 -0.94
C ALA A 336 29.47 -35.02 -2.01
N ILE A 337 29.52 -34.67 -3.30
CA ILE A 337 29.68 -35.62 -4.42
C ILE A 337 31.17 -35.89 -4.72
N ALA A 338 32.03 -34.88 -4.63
CA ALA A 338 33.45 -35.00 -4.92
C ALA A 338 34.18 -35.97 -3.97
N GLY A 339 33.83 -35.96 -2.67
CA GLY A 339 34.41 -36.86 -1.67
C GLY A 339 34.18 -38.36 -1.96
N PRO A 340 32.94 -38.81 -2.15
CA PRO A 340 32.62 -40.19 -2.51
C PRO A 340 33.24 -40.64 -3.84
N VAL A 341 33.27 -39.77 -4.86
CA VAL A 341 33.88 -40.09 -6.16
C VAL A 341 35.39 -40.30 -6.03
N ALA A 342 36.08 -39.44 -5.28
CA ALA A 342 37.51 -39.60 -5.02
C ALA A 342 37.80 -40.90 -4.23
N ALA A 343 36.98 -41.21 -3.21
CA ALA A 343 37.09 -42.45 -2.44
C ALA A 343 36.85 -43.69 -3.31
N LEU A 344 35.88 -43.65 -4.23
CA LEU A 344 35.59 -44.71 -5.17
C LEU A 344 36.76 -44.93 -6.15
N ILE A 345 37.37 -43.86 -6.67
CA ILE A 345 38.55 -43.94 -7.54
C ILE A 345 39.75 -44.57 -6.80
N ILE A 346 39.95 -44.22 -5.52
CA ILE A 346 41.01 -44.80 -4.69
C ILE A 346 40.75 -46.29 -4.41
N LEU A 347 39.50 -46.67 -4.12
CA LEU A 347 39.10 -48.06 -3.92
C LEU A 347 39.27 -48.89 -5.20
N LEU A 348 38.82 -48.38 -6.35
CA LEU A 348 39.00 -49.04 -7.65
C LEU A 348 40.48 -49.19 -8.02
N LYS A 349 41.33 -48.21 -7.71
CA LYS A 349 42.79 -48.31 -7.90
C LYS A 349 43.44 -49.35 -6.96
N ARG A 350 42.89 -49.58 -5.77
CA ARG A 350 43.38 -50.60 -4.82
C ARG A 350 42.91 -52.01 -5.19
N MET A 351 41.77 -52.16 -5.85
CA MET A 351 41.24 -53.46 -6.29
C MET A 351 41.87 -53.96 -7.61
N ASN A 352 42.46 -53.06 -8.41
CA ASN A 352 43.17 -53.38 -9.66
C ASN A 352 44.70 -53.55 -9.48
N LYS A 353 45.18 -53.65 -8.23
CA LYS A 353 46.52 -54.08 -7.85
C LYS A 353 46.40 -55.39 -7.10
#